data_AF-A0A934K244-F1
#
_entry.id   AF-A0A934K244-F1
#
_cell.length_a   1.000
_cell.length_b   1.000
_cell.length_c   1.000
_cell.angle_alpha   90.00
_cell.angle_beta   90.00
_cell.angle_gamma   90.00
#
_symmetry.space_group_name_H-M   'P 1'
#
loop_
_entity.id
_entity.type
_entity.pdbx_description
1 polymer ?
#
loop_
_entity_poly.entity_id
_entity_poly.type
_entity_poly.pdbx_seq_one_letter_code
_entity_poly.pdbx_strand_id
1 'polypeptide(L)'
;MKYPDPYEGMTDAEVDEELDRLFAKAHAKTVVVSIRMPEELLVRVKRLADARETPYQTLLKRILDSAVSRIEREGGASVDGGAKQRRRRAS
;
A
#
# COMPACT_ATOMS: atom_id res chain seq x y z
N MET A 1 -8.47 -23.58 26.98
CA MET A 1 -7.90 -22.24 26.76
C MET A 1 -9.03 -21.37 26.24
N LYS A 2 -9.50 -20.38 27.01
CA LYS A 2 -10.50 -19.42 26.53
C LYS A 2 -9.74 -18.40 25.67
N TYR A 3 -10.13 -18.22 24.42
CA TYR A 3 -9.57 -17.16 23.58
C TYR A 3 -10.02 -15.83 24.19
N PRO A 4 -9.10 -14.93 24.58
CA PRO A 4 -9.48 -13.63 25.10
C PRO A 4 -10.18 -12.87 23.99
N ASP A 5 -11.42 -12.44 24.25
CA ASP A 5 -12.16 -11.66 23.29
C ASP A 5 -11.55 -10.25 23.24
N PRO A 6 -11.05 -9.79 22.08
CA PRO A 6 -10.41 -8.48 21.96
C PRO A 6 -11.36 -7.30 22.23
N TYR A 7 -12.67 -7.55 22.27
CA TYR A 7 -13.70 -6.55 22.56
C TYR A 7 -14.23 -6.65 24.00
N GLU A 8 -13.66 -7.52 24.84
CA GLU A 8 -14.08 -7.69 26.24
C GLU A 8 -13.80 -6.41 27.04
N GLY A 9 -14.88 -5.76 27.52
CA GLY A 9 -14.82 -4.50 28.26
C GLY A 9 -15.09 -3.25 27.42
N MET A 10 -15.30 -3.40 26.10
CA MET A 10 -15.82 -2.33 25.25
C MET A 10 -17.34 -2.27 25.36
N THR A 11 -17.89 -1.06 25.37
CA THR A 11 -19.31 -0.82 25.13
C THR A 11 -19.65 -1.02 23.66
N ASP A 12 -20.91 -1.31 23.35
CA ASP A 12 -21.36 -1.51 21.96
C ASP A 12 -20.95 -0.35 21.03
N ALA A 13 -21.02 0.89 21.52
CA ALA A 13 -20.61 2.08 20.76
C ALA A 13 -19.09 2.13 20.49
N GLU A 14 -18.26 1.66 21.42
CA GLU A 14 -16.81 1.58 21.23
C GLU A 14 -16.43 0.48 20.25
N VAL A 15 -17.16 -0.64 20.25
CA VAL A 15 -17.01 -1.71 19.27
C VAL A 15 -17.37 -1.20 17.87
N ASP A 16 -18.49 -0.48 17.73
CA ASP A 16 -18.91 0.10 16.46
C ASP A 16 -17.85 1.08 15.91
N GLU A 17 -17.30 1.97 16.74
CA GLU A 17 -16.26 2.90 16.31
C GLU A 17 -14.97 2.18 15.88
N GLU A 18 -14.57 1.13 16.60
CA GLU A 18 -13.37 0.36 16.25
C GLU A 18 -13.57 -0.45 14.96
N LEU A 19 -14.77 -1.03 14.77
CA LEU A 19 -15.13 -1.69 13.52
C LEU A 19 -15.15 -0.70 12.35
N ASP A 20 -15.75 0.48 12.51
CA ASP A 20 -15.76 1.52 11.48
C ASP A 20 -14.34 1.96 11.11
N ARG A 21 -13.43 2.10 12.08
CA ARG A 21 -12.01 2.37 11.81
C ARG A 21 -11.32 1.23 11.07
N LEU A 22 -11.59 -0.02 11.43
CA LEU A 22 -11.04 -1.19 10.76
C LEU A 22 -11.53 -1.30 9.32
N PHE A 23 -12.83 -1.10 9.09
CA PHE A 23 -13.41 -1.08 7.75
C PHE A 23 -12.94 0.14 6.94
N ALA A 24 -12.79 1.31 7.54
CA ALA A 24 -12.22 2.49 6.88
C ALA A 24 -10.76 2.27 6.45
N LYS A 25 -9.95 1.57 7.27
CA LYS A 25 -8.59 1.14 6.90
C LYS A 25 -8.62 0.07 5.81
N ALA A 26 -9.57 -0.87 5.85
CA ALA A 26 -9.72 -1.92 4.84
C ALA A 26 -10.21 -1.37 3.48
N HIS A 27 -11.00 -0.29 3.50
CA HIS A 27 -11.42 0.48 2.34
C HIS A 27 -10.34 1.46 1.84
N ALA A 28 -9.06 1.07 1.88
CA ALA A 28 -8.03 1.76 1.13
C ALA A 28 -8.45 1.75 -0.36
N LYS A 29 -8.95 2.90 -0.84
CA LYS A 29 -9.51 3.08 -2.18
C LYS A 29 -8.40 2.80 -3.20
N THR A 30 -8.35 1.59 -3.72
CA THR A 30 -7.44 1.28 -4.83
C THR A 30 -7.86 2.09 -6.04
N VAL A 31 -6.88 2.67 -6.74
CA VAL A 31 -7.10 3.43 -7.96
C VAL A 31 -6.61 2.59 -9.12
N VAL A 32 -7.39 2.53 -10.19
CA VAL A 32 -6.97 1.86 -11.43
C VAL A 32 -5.91 2.73 -12.10
N VAL A 33 -4.75 2.13 -12.36
CA VAL A 33 -3.65 2.76 -13.09
C VAL A 33 -3.31 1.94 -14.33
N SER A 34 -2.90 2.62 -15.41
CA SER A 34 -2.30 1.98 -16.57
C SER A 34 -0.80 2.21 -16.53
N ILE A 35 -0.02 1.15 -16.64
CA ILE A 35 1.45 1.20 -16.64
C ILE A 35 1.93 0.57 -17.93
N ARG A 36 2.75 1.30 -18.70
CA ARG A 36 3.48 0.73 -19.84
C ARG A 36 4.76 0.08 -19.34
N MET A 37 5.04 -1.12 -19.82
CA MET A 37 6.26 -1.86 -19.48
C MET A 37 6.82 -2.59 -20.70
N PRO A 38 8.13 -2.86 -20.75
CA PRO A 38 8.73 -3.71 -21.77
C PRO A 38 8.08 -5.10 -21.77
N GLU A 39 7.78 -5.64 -22.95
CA GLU A 39 7.15 -6.95 -23.09
C GLU A 39 7.98 -8.07 -22.43
N GLU A 40 9.30 -8.05 -22.64
CA GLU A 40 10.25 -8.98 -22.03
C GLU A 40 10.17 -8.98 -20.50
N LEU A 41 9.96 -7.81 -19.89
CA LEU A 41 9.81 -7.71 -18.44
C LEU A 41 8.51 -8.37 -17.98
N LEU A 42 7.40 -8.12 -18.68
CA LEU A 42 6.12 -8.74 -18.37
C LEU A 42 6.19 -10.28 -18.48
N VAL A 43 6.83 -10.80 -19.54
CA VAL A 43 7.03 -12.23 -19.73
C VAL A 43 7.82 -12.84 -18.57
N ARG A 44 8.92 -12.19 -18.16
CA ARG A 44 9.72 -12.64 -17.01
C ARG A 44 8.92 -12.65 -15.71
N VAL A 45 8.12 -11.61 -15.46
CA VAL A 45 7.26 -11.55 -14.26
C VAL A 45 6.22 -12.67 -14.27
N LYS A 46 5.57 -12.94 -15.40
CA LYS A 46 4.61 -14.05 -15.53
C LYS A 46 5.26 -15.40 -15.22
N ARG A 47 6.41 -15.70 -15.83
CA ARG A 47 7.15 -16.95 -15.57
C ARG A 47 7.53 -17.12 -14.09
N LEU A 48 7.96 -16.03 -13.43
CA LEU A 48 8.26 -16.06 -12.00
C LEU A 48 7.01 -16.28 -11.13
N ALA A 49 5.86 -15.79 -11.58
CA ALA A 49 4.59 -15.98 -10.90
C ALA A 49 4.10 -17.43 -11.02
N ASP A 50 4.19 -17.99 -12.23
CA ASP A 50 3.85 -19.39 -12.51
C ASP A 50 4.72 -20.34 -11.69
N ALA A 51 6.04 -20.10 -11.65
CA ALA A 51 6.98 -20.89 -10.84
C ALA A 51 6.72 -20.80 -9.32
N ARG A 52 5.94 -19.81 -8.88
CA ARG A 52 5.54 -19.59 -7.48
C ARG A 52 4.06 -19.88 -7.24
N GLU A 53 3.37 -20.47 -8.23
CA GLU A 53 1.94 -20.78 -8.19
C GLU A 53 1.08 -19.58 -7.73
N THR A 54 1.48 -18.37 -8.13
CA THR A 54 0.84 -17.13 -7.70
C THR A 54 0.37 -16.34 -8.93
N PRO A 55 -0.81 -15.70 -8.94
CA PRO A 55 -1.21 -14.83 -10.03
C PRO A 55 -0.20 -13.71 -10.27
N TYR A 56 0.16 -13.42 -11.52
CA TYR A 56 1.20 -12.44 -11.85
C TYR A 56 0.90 -11.04 -11.29
N GLN A 57 -0.38 -10.64 -11.22
CA GLN A 57 -0.80 -9.36 -10.64
C GLN A 57 -0.51 -9.30 -9.15
N THR A 58 -0.71 -10.40 -8.43
CA THR A 58 -0.40 -10.52 -6.99
C THR A 58 1.10 -10.44 -6.76
N LEU A 59 1.89 -11.13 -7.59
CA LEU A 59 3.35 -11.03 -7.52
C LEU A 59 3.83 -9.60 -7.81
N LEU A 60 3.29 -8.96 -8.85
CA LEU A 60 3.63 -7.59 -9.21
C LEU A 60 3.34 -6.60 -8.07
N LYS A 61 2.18 -6.73 -7.42
CA LYS A 61 1.82 -5.91 -6.25
C LYS A 61 2.83 -6.09 -5.11
N ARG A 62 3.20 -7.33 -4.79
CA ARG A 62 4.18 -7.62 -3.73
C ARG A 62 5.58 -7.06 -4.04
N ILE A 63 6.00 -7.14 -5.31
CA ILE A 63 7.27 -6.56 -5.75
C ILE A 63 7.26 -5.04 -5.57
N LEU A 64 6.18 -4.37 -6.00
CA LEU A 64 6.03 -2.92 -5.84
C LEU A 64 6.06 -2.50 -4.37
N ASP A 65 5.29 -3.18 -3.52
CA ASP A 65 5.22 -2.91 -2.08
C ASP A 65 6.59 -3.09 -1.40
N SER A 66 7.28 -4.18 -1.73
CA SER A 66 8.62 -4.46 -1.21
C SER A 66 9.66 -3.43 -1.66
N ALA A 67 9.58 -2.98 -2.92
CA ALA A 67 10.47 -1.98 -3.48
C ALA A 67 10.25 -0.61 -2.83
N VAL A 68 9.00 -0.17 -2.68
CA VAL A 68 8.64 1.07 -1.98
C VAL A 68 9.10 1.02 -0.53
N SER A 69 8.76 -0.04 0.20
CA SER A 69 9.18 -0.24 1.59
C SER A 69 10.70 -0.20 1.75
N ARG A 70 11.44 -0.73 0.77
CA ARG A 70 12.90 -0.67 0.76
C ARG A 70 13.41 0.75 0.56
N ILE A 71 12.86 1.49 -0.40
CA ILE A 71 13.21 2.90 -0.66
C ILE A 71 12.94 3.75 0.59
N GLU A 72 11.79 3.55 1.24
CA GLU A 72 11.43 4.28 2.46
C GLU A 72 12.43 4.02 3.60
N ARG A 73 12.87 2.76 3.77
CA ARG A 73 13.86 2.38 4.78
C ARG A 73 15.27 2.88 4.49
N GLU A 74 15.67 2.97 3.23
CA GLU A 74 17.04 3.35 2.82
C GLU A 74 17.30 4.87 2.89
N GLY A 75 16.28 5.70 3.15
CA GLY A 75 16.46 7.06 3.65
C GLY A 75 15.97 8.19 2.74
N GLY A 76 14.67 8.48 2.82
CA GLY A 76 14.19 9.87 2.76
C GLY A 76 13.62 10.34 1.42
N ALA A 77 12.32 10.14 1.24
CA ALA A 77 11.51 11.11 0.53
C ALA A 77 10.23 11.35 1.32
N SER A 78 10.26 12.34 2.22
CA SER A 78 9.12 13.24 2.32
C SER A 78 8.87 13.78 0.91
N VAL A 79 7.91 13.19 0.20
CA VAL A 79 7.38 13.78 -1.04
C VAL A 79 6.43 14.91 -0.62
N ASP A 80 6.95 15.88 0.13
CA ASP A 80 6.26 17.11 0.46
C ASP A 80 7.29 18.26 0.42
N GLY A 81 7.09 19.24 -0.47
CA GLY A 81 7.94 20.44 -0.53
C GLY A 81 8.37 20.96 -1.92
N GLY A 82 7.99 20.32 -3.03
CA GLY A 82 8.61 20.59 -4.34
C GLY A 82 7.97 21.65 -5.26
N ALA A 83 6.85 22.32 -4.91
CA ALA A 83 6.07 23.05 -5.93
C ALA A 83 5.53 24.46 -5.58
N LYS A 84 5.75 25.05 -4.40
CA LYS A 84 5.09 26.35 -4.07
C LYS A 84 5.95 27.48 -3.50
N GLN A 85 7.28 27.47 -3.68
CA GLN A 85 8.11 28.60 -3.25
C GLN A 85 9.14 29.06 -4.30
N ARG A 86 8.67 29.29 -5.53
CA ARG A 86 9.43 30.02 -6.57
C ARG A 86 8.67 31.25 -7.07
N ARG A 87 8.05 32.05 -6.18
CA ARG A 87 7.42 33.33 -6.57
C ARG A 87 7.40 34.38 -5.45
N ARG A 88 8.41 34.51 -4.59
CA ARG A 88 8.51 35.65 -3.65
C ARG A 88 9.94 36.04 -3.31
N ARG A 89 10.75 36.36 -4.33
CA ARG A 89 11.95 37.21 -4.21
C ARG A 89 12.13 37.99 -5.51
N ALA A 90 11.24 38.94 -5.72
CA ALA A 90 11.38 40.03 -6.67
C ALA A 90 10.36 41.08 -6.27
N SER A 91 10.70 41.90 -5.27
CA SER A 91 10.23 43.26 -4.99
C SER A 91 10.87 43.71 -3.68
#